data_AF-A0A410E0R6-F1
#
_entry.id   AF-A0A410E0R6-F1
#
_cell.length_a   1.000
_cell.length_b   1.000
_cell.length_c   1.000
_cell.angle_alpha   90.00
_cell.angle_beta   90.00
_cell.angle_gamma   90.00
#
_symmetry.space_group_name_H-M   'P 1'
#
loop_
_entity.id
_entity.type
_entity.pdbx_description
1 polymer ?
#
loop_
_entity_poly.entity_id
_entity_poly.type
_entity_poly.pdbx_seq_one_letter_code
_entity_poly.pdbx_strand_id
1 'polypeptide(L)'
;MSKEENQKFNEEFKVVIEEENKKEKNNERKYYRHNISLEYLQSCEVPVEFAETEKDSQVEKEVDKLMKFIDLISDPRLIKALKSLKEDDLRVIELRYRFGLSINEIAVKLQLKDEAAKKKHQRAIKKLKVILEKNK
;
A
#
# COMPACT_ATOMS: atom_id res chain seq x y z
N MET A 1 34.67 -24.67 -59.06
CA MET A 1 35.43 -24.52 -57.81
C MET A 1 36.67 -25.39 -57.90
N SER A 2 37.83 -24.77 -58.01
CA SER A 2 39.13 -25.45 -57.90
C SER A 2 39.26 -26.07 -56.50
N LYS A 3 40.01 -27.17 -56.36
CA LYS A 3 40.28 -27.81 -55.04
C LYS A 3 40.86 -26.82 -54.03
N GLU A 4 41.62 -25.85 -54.51
CA GLU A 4 42.27 -24.80 -53.70
C GLU A 4 41.27 -23.75 -53.19
N GLU A 5 40.24 -23.42 -53.96
CA GLU A 5 39.18 -22.48 -53.56
C GLU A 5 38.29 -23.11 -52.48
N ASN A 6 37.98 -24.41 -52.62
CA ASN A 6 37.23 -25.15 -51.61
C ASN A 6 38.03 -25.35 -50.32
N GLN A 7 39.36 -25.46 -50.39
CA GLN A 7 40.21 -25.53 -49.20
C GLN A 7 40.23 -24.20 -48.45
N LYS A 8 40.43 -23.07 -49.15
CA LYS A 8 40.40 -21.74 -48.53
C LYS A 8 39.04 -21.43 -47.89
N PHE A 9 37.94 -21.73 -48.58
CA PHE A 9 36.60 -21.54 -48.03
C PHE A 9 36.37 -22.37 -46.75
N ASN A 10 36.85 -23.61 -46.71
CA ASN A 10 36.75 -24.46 -45.52
C ASN A 10 37.61 -23.95 -44.35
N GLU A 11 38.75 -23.33 -44.63
CA GLU A 11 39.61 -22.70 -43.61
C GLU A 11 38.95 -21.43 -43.04
N GLU A 12 38.42 -20.56 -43.89
CA GLU A 12 37.66 -19.37 -43.49
C GLU A 12 36.43 -19.74 -42.65
N PHE A 13 35.71 -20.80 -43.06
CA PHE A 13 34.54 -21.28 -42.34
C PHE A 13 34.89 -21.84 -40.96
N LYS A 14 36.03 -22.53 -40.82
CA LYS A 14 36.53 -23.00 -39.52
C LYS A 14 36.83 -21.85 -38.56
N VAL A 15 37.45 -20.78 -39.06
CA VAL A 15 37.74 -19.58 -38.25
C VAL A 15 36.44 -18.95 -37.72
N VAL A 16 35.42 -18.81 -38.58
CA VAL A 16 34.11 -18.26 -38.18
C VAL A 16 33.44 -19.14 -37.12
N ILE A 17 33.47 -20.46 -37.27
CA ILE A 17 32.93 -21.38 -36.26
C ILE A 17 33.66 -21.24 -34.92
N GLU A 18 34.99 -21.11 -34.93
CA GLU A 18 35.76 -20.93 -33.70
C GLU A 18 35.45 -19.59 -33.00
N GLU A 19 35.21 -18.52 -33.76
CA GLU A 19 34.79 -17.24 -33.21
C GLU A 19 33.39 -17.29 -32.60
N GLU A 20 32.42 -17.90 -33.27
CA GLU A 20 31.07 -18.09 -32.74
C GLU A 20 31.08 -18.93 -31.45
N ASN A 21 31.85 -20.03 -31.42
CA ASN A 21 32.04 -20.84 -30.22
C ASN A 21 32.66 -20.06 -29.05
N LYS A 22 33.57 -19.11 -29.33
CA LYS A 22 34.15 -18.24 -28.29
C LYS A 22 33.11 -17.23 -27.77
N LYS A 23 32.27 -16.67 -28.65
CA LYS A 23 31.18 -15.77 -28.26
C LYS A 23 30.15 -16.47 -27.39
N GLU A 24 29.78 -17.69 -27.76
CA GLU A 24 28.82 -18.50 -27.01
C GLU A 24 29.33 -18.81 -25.59
N LYS A 25 30.57 -19.29 -25.46
CA LYS A 25 31.21 -19.50 -24.15
C LYS A 25 31.29 -18.23 -23.29
N ASN A 26 31.51 -17.08 -23.89
CA ASN A 26 31.52 -15.80 -23.16
C ASN A 26 30.11 -15.39 -22.72
N ASN A 27 29.08 -15.65 -23.53
CA ASN A 27 27.69 -15.41 -23.18
C ASN A 27 27.24 -16.33 -22.04
N GLU A 28 27.59 -17.62 -22.07
CA GLU A 28 27.34 -18.56 -20.98
C GLU A 28 27.96 -18.09 -19.66
N ARG A 29 29.23 -17.64 -19.70
CA ARG A 29 29.90 -17.07 -18.52
C ARG A 29 29.21 -15.81 -17.99
N LYS A 30 28.72 -14.96 -18.88
CA LYS A 30 27.96 -13.75 -18.51
C LYS A 30 26.63 -14.12 -17.87
N TYR A 31 25.93 -15.11 -18.42
CA TYR A 31 24.66 -15.62 -17.88
C TYR A 31 24.85 -16.27 -16.51
N TYR A 32 25.89 -17.10 -16.34
CA TYR A 32 26.24 -17.71 -15.06
C TYR A 32 26.51 -16.66 -13.97
N ARG A 33 27.30 -15.62 -14.30
CA ARG A 33 27.56 -14.50 -13.37
C ARG A 33 26.30 -13.71 -13.02
N HIS A 34 25.40 -13.50 -13.97
CA HIS A 34 24.13 -12.83 -13.74
C HIS A 34 23.24 -13.63 -12.77
N ASN A 35 23.13 -14.94 -12.97
CA ASN A 35 22.34 -15.81 -12.10
C ASN A 35 22.91 -15.87 -10.68
N ILE A 36 24.23 -15.97 -10.51
CA ILE A 36 24.86 -15.87 -9.19
C ILE A 36 24.52 -14.55 -8.52
N SER A 37 24.53 -13.43 -9.25
CA SER A 37 24.18 -12.13 -8.71
C SER A 37 22.72 -12.07 -8.25
N LEU A 38 21.80 -12.71 -8.97
CA LEU A 38 20.38 -12.77 -8.62
C LEU A 38 20.14 -13.66 -7.39
N GLU A 39 20.77 -14.84 -7.34
CA GLU A 39 20.74 -15.73 -6.18
C GLU A 39 21.32 -15.04 -4.95
N TYR A 40 22.43 -14.31 -5.12
CA TYR A 40 23.03 -13.51 -4.05
C TYR A 40 22.08 -12.44 -3.53
N LEU A 41 21.45 -11.66 -4.42
CA LEU A 41 20.46 -10.65 -4.03
C LEU A 41 19.22 -11.26 -3.36
N GLN A 42 18.79 -12.45 -3.77
CA GLN A 42 17.69 -13.17 -3.14
C GLN A 42 18.05 -13.73 -1.76
N SER A 43 19.33 -14.09 -1.55
CA SER A 43 19.86 -14.52 -0.25
C SER A 43 20.13 -13.36 0.72
N CYS A 44 20.26 -12.13 0.20
CA CYS A 44 20.34 -10.96 1.03
C CYS A 44 18.95 -10.69 1.64
N GLU A 45 18.78 -11.00 2.91
CA GLU A 45 17.69 -10.48 3.73
C GLU A 45 17.88 -8.97 3.89
N VAL A 46 17.52 -8.20 2.87
CA VAL A 46 17.41 -6.75 2.99
C VAL A 46 16.14 -6.48 3.79
N PRO A 47 16.22 -5.82 4.96
CA PRO A 47 15.02 -5.36 5.63
C PRO A 47 14.29 -4.46 4.63
N VAL A 48 13.08 -4.87 4.23
CA VAL A 48 12.17 -3.97 3.52
C VAL A 48 11.68 -2.98 4.58
N GLU A 49 12.52 -2.01 4.91
CA GLU A 49 12.03 -0.79 5.51
C GLU A 49 11.20 -0.14 4.42
N PHE A 50 9.87 -0.29 4.53
CA PHE A 50 8.95 0.58 3.84
C PHE A 50 9.32 1.99 4.29
N ALA A 51 10.09 2.69 3.47
CA ALA A 51 10.17 4.13 3.58
C ALA A 51 8.77 4.63 3.30
N GLU A 52 7.96 4.80 4.34
CA GLU A 52 6.79 5.64 4.27
C GLU A 52 7.29 6.97 3.72
N THR A 53 7.06 7.20 2.43
CA THR A 53 7.41 8.45 1.78
C THR A 53 6.60 9.52 2.47
N GLU A 54 7.22 10.28 3.37
CA GLU A 54 6.60 11.36 4.15
C GLU A 54 5.79 12.35 3.28
N LYS A 55 6.10 12.40 1.98
CA LYS A 55 5.45 13.22 0.96
C LYS A 55 4.02 12.78 0.62
N ASP A 56 3.70 11.49 0.64
CA ASP A 56 2.31 11.03 0.48
C ASP A 56 1.46 11.45 1.69
N SER A 57 2.09 11.52 2.87
CA SER A 57 1.42 11.94 4.09
C SER A 57 0.91 13.38 4.06
N GLN A 58 1.57 14.31 3.34
CA GLN A 58 1.14 15.72 3.34
C GLN A 58 -0.13 15.93 2.53
N VAL A 59 -0.20 15.36 1.32
CA VAL A 59 -1.39 15.45 0.47
C VAL A 59 -2.55 14.70 1.13
N GLU A 60 -2.33 13.50 1.68
CA GLU A 60 -3.37 12.77 2.41
C GLU A 60 -3.85 13.54 3.67
N LYS A 61 -2.94 14.15 4.43
CA LYS A 61 -3.30 15.01 5.58
C LYS A 61 -4.09 16.24 5.14
N GLU A 62 -3.83 16.79 3.96
CA GLU A 62 -4.58 17.92 3.40
C GLU A 62 -5.97 17.50 2.92
N VAL A 63 -6.08 16.34 2.27
CA VAL A 63 -7.36 15.73 1.87
C VAL A 63 -8.21 15.39 3.10
N ASP A 64 -7.62 14.81 4.14
CA ASP A 64 -8.31 14.52 5.41
C ASP A 64 -8.77 15.79 6.14
N LYS A 65 -8.03 16.90 6.01
CA LYS A 65 -8.48 18.21 6.53
C LYS A 65 -9.66 18.76 5.74
N LEU A 66 -9.74 18.46 4.44
CA LEU A 66 -10.77 19.00 3.55
C LEU A 66 -12.05 18.15 3.56
N MET A 67 -11.94 16.82 3.65
CA MET A 67 -13.05 15.88 3.70
C MET A 67 -13.43 15.50 5.14
N LYS A 68 -14.60 15.98 5.59
CA LYS A 68 -15.13 15.60 6.90
C LYS A 68 -15.71 14.19 6.84
N PHE A 69 -15.66 13.46 7.94
CA PHE A 69 -16.25 12.11 8.06
C PHE A 69 -17.70 12.03 7.55
N ILE A 70 -18.49 13.08 7.77
CA ILE A 70 -19.89 13.14 7.36
C ILE A 70 -20.03 13.15 5.82
N ASP A 71 -19.06 13.71 5.10
CA ASP A 71 -19.12 13.87 3.64
C ASP A 71 -18.92 12.52 2.91
N LEU A 72 -18.37 11.51 3.60
CA LEU A 72 -18.17 10.16 3.09
C LEU A 72 -19.44 9.30 3.17
N ILE A 73 -20.51 9.81 3.75
CA ILE A 73 -21.73 9.04 4.02
C ILE A 73 -22.76 9.32 2.93
N SER A 74 -23.22 8.26 2.24
CA SER A 74 -24.21 8.40 1.17
C SER A 74 -25.64 8.58 1.66
N ASP A 75 -26.00 8.07 2.84
CA ASP A 75 -27.38 8.13 3.36
C ASP A 75 -27.70 9.54 3.90
N PRO A 76 -28.62 10.30 3.24
CA PRO A 76 -28.95 11.66 3.65
C PRO A 76 -29.64 11.73 5.02
N ARG A 77 -30.34 10.67 5.45
CA ARG A 77 -30.99 10.61 6.77
C ARG A 77 -29.94 10.50 7.86
N LEU A 78 -28.95 9.63 7.65
CA LEU A 78 -27.82 9.46 8.56
C LEU A 78 -26.95 10.72 8.63
N ILE A 79 -26.70 11.40 7.50
CA ILE A 79 -25.99 12.68 7.48
C ILE A 79 -26.71 13.71 8.37
N LYS A 80 -28.03 13.85 8.23
CA LYS A 80 -28.83 14.78 9.03
C LYS A 80 -28.76 14.43 10.52
N ALA A 81 -28.81 13.14 10.85
CA ALA A 81 -28.68 12.66 12.22
C ALA A 81 -27.29 12.96 12.80
N LEU A 82 -26.21 12.70 12.06
CA LEU A 82 -24.85 12.96 12.50
C LEU A 82 -24.55 14.46 12.67
N LYS A 83 -25.06 15.31 11.76
CA LYS A 83 -24.93 16.78 11.87
C LYS A 83 -25.63 17.36 13.11
N SER A 84 -26.60 16.65 13.69
CA SER A 84 -27.29 17.07 14.91
C SER A 84 -26.59 16.65 16.20
N LEU A 85 -25.59 15.77 16.13
CA LEU A 85 -24.81 15.37 17.29
C LEU A 85 -23.92 16.53 17.77
N LYS A 86 -23.59 16.51 19.06
CA LYS A 86 -22.53 17.38 19.59
C LYS A 86 -21.19 16.93 19.03
N GLU A 87 -20.27 17.86 18.85
CA GLU A 87 -18.93 17.59 18.30
C GLU A 87 -18.20 16.47 19.06
N ASP A 88 -18.26 16.48 20.39
CA ASP A 88 -17.76 15.41 21.26
C ASP A 88 -18.34 14.02 20.93
N ASP A 89 -19.65 13.94 20.71
CA ASP A 89 -20.34 12.69 20.42
C ASP A 89 -20.00 12.23 18.99
N LEU A 90 -19.92 13.18 18.04
CA LEU A 90 -19.53 12.93 16.66
C LEU A 90 -18.10 12.38 16.57
N ARG A 91 -17.16 12.97 17.32
CA ARG A 91 -15.75 12.56 17.33
C ARG A 91 -15.57 11.14 17.84
N VAL A 92 -16.36 10.73 18.84
CA VAL A 92 -16.37 9.33 19.32
C VAL A 92 -16.90 8.38 18.25
N ILE A 93 -17.94 8.78 17.51
CA ILE A 93 -18.49 7.98 16.40
C ILE A 93 -17.47 7.88 15.25
N GLU A 94 -16.83 8.99 14.87
CA GLU A 94 -15.81 9.00 13.83
C GLU A 94 -14.64 8.07 14.20
N LEU A 95 -14.08 8.20 15.40
CA LEU A 95 -12.98 7.34 15.85
C LEU A 95 -13.36 5.86 15.87
N ARG A 96 -14.61 5.54 16.19
CA ARG A 96 -15.09 4.16 16.23
C ARG A 96 -15.32 3.55 14.84
N TYR A 97 -15.96 4.30 13.94
CA TYR A 97 -16.48 3.73 12.69
C TYR A 97 -15.66 4.11 11.45
N ARG A 98 -14.93 5.24 11.46
CA ARG A 98 -13.96 5.61 10.40
C ARG A 98 -12.61 4.96 10.66
N PHE A 99 -12.11 5.08 11.89
CA PHE A 99 -10.76 4.63 12.25
C PHE A 99 -10.70 3.25 12.94
N GLY A 100 -11.86 2.64 13.21
CA GLY A 100 -11.93 1.28 13.76
C GLY A 100 -11.48 1.13 15.22
N LEU A 101 -11.30 2.23 15.96
CA LEU A 101 -10.73 2.18 17.30
C LEU A 101 -11.66 1.48 18.32
N SER A 102 -11.04 0.76 19.26
CA SER A 102 -11.69 0.24 20.46
C SER A 102 -12.10 1.38 21.41
N ILE A 103 -13.04 1.12 22.32
CA ILE A 103 -13.49 2.13 23.30
C ILE A 103 -12.32 2.59 24.19
N ASN A 104 -11.40 1.67 24.51
CA ASN A 104 -10.23 1.97 25.32
C ASN A 104 -9.25 2.86 24.56
N GLU A 105 -8.97 2.57 23.28
CA GLU A 105 -8.13 3.43 22.44
C GLU A 105 -8.75 4.82 22.24
N ILE A 106 -10.06 4.90 22.10
CA ILE A 106 -10.79 6.18 22.06
C ILE A 106 -10.62 6.94 23.38
N ALA A 107 -10.70 6.25 24.51
CA ALA A 107 -10.52 6.86 25.83
C ALA A 107 -9.11 7.44 25.97
N VAL A 108 -8.07 6.69 25.59
CA VAL A 108 -6.69 7.15 25.56
C VAL A 108 -6.53 8.34 24.60
N LYS A 109 -7.06 8.25 23.38
CA LYS A 109 -6.93 9.29 22.34
C LYS A 109 -7.60 10.61 22.74
N LEU A 110 -8.74 10.53 23.42
CA LEU A 110 -9.49 11.70 23.88
C LEU A 110 -9.14 12.13 25.31
N GLN A 111 -8.18 11.47 25.97
CA GLN A 111 -7.80 11.70 27.36
C GLN A 111 -9.01 11.61 28.33
N LEU A 112 -9.89 10.65 28.09
CA LEU A 112 -11.06 10.34 28.89
C LEU A 112 -10.85 9.04 29.68
N LYS A 113 -11.63 8.85 30.74
CA LYS A 113 -11.76 7.53 31.39
C LYS A 113 -12.54 6.58 30.48
N ASP A 114 -12.23 5.29 30.49
CA ASP A 114 -12.90 4.25 29.68
C ASP A 114 -14.42 4.26 29.83
N GLU A 115 -14.90 4.35 31.08
CA GLU A 115 -16.33 4.46 31.39
C GLU A 115 -16.98 5.72 30.78
N ALA A 116 -16.25 6.83 30.74
CA ALA A 116 -16.74 8.06 30.11
C ALA A 116 -16.82 7.91 28.58
N ALA A 117 -15.82 7.31 27.95
CA ALA A 117 -15.83 7.02 26.51
C ALA A 117 -16.98 6.07 26.13
N LYS A 118 -17.18 5.01 26.90
CA LYS A 118 -18.30 4.06 26.75
C LYS A 118 -19.66 4.75 26.86
N LYS A 119 -19.86 5.58 27.89
CA LYS A 119 -21.11 6.34 28.07
C LYS A 119 -21.34 7.34 26.95
N LYS A 120 -20.30 8.06 26.49
CA LYS A 120 -20.39 8.97 25.34
C LYS A 120 -20.81 8.22 24.07
N HIS A 121 -20.18 7.08 23.79
CA HIS A 121 -20.53 6.23 22.65
C HIS A 121 -21.99 5.74 22.71
N GLN A 122 -22.41 5.16 23.83
CA GLN A 122 -23.80 4.71 24.02
C GLN A 122 -24.82 5.85 23.87
N ARG A 123 -24.50 7.03 24.39
CA ARG A 123 -25.33 8.23 24.25
C ARG A 123 -25.45 8.67 22.80
N ALA A 124 -24.34 8.70 22.06
CA ALA A 124 -24.33 9.05 20.64
C ALA A 124 -25.21 8.10 19.82
N ILE A 125 -25.07 6.79 20.03
CA ILE A 125 -25.90 5.77 19.35
C ILE A 125 -27.38 5.92 19.71
N LYS A 126 -27.73 6.13 20.98
CA LYS A 126 -29.12 6.37 21.39
C LYS A 126 -29.72 7.56 20.66
N LYS A 127 -28.98 8.68 20.56
CA LYS A 127 -29.44 9.88 19.84
C LYS A 127 -29.65 9.60 18.36
N LEU A 128 -28.69 8.94 17.71
CA LEU A 128 -28.82 8.57 16.29
C LEU A 128 -30.04 7.70 16.04
N LYS A 129 -30.26 6.68 16.88
CA LYS A 129 -31.43 5.81 16.80
C LYS A 129 -32.74 6.59 16.89
N VAL A 130 -32.89 7.46 17.89
CA VAL A 130 -34.09 8.28 18.08
C VAL A 130 -34.35 9.18 16.87
N ILE A 131 -33.32 9.77 16.28
CA ILE A 131 -33.47 10.67 15.13
C ILE A 131 -33.83 9.90 13.86
N LEU A 132 -33.21 8.74 13.64
CA LEU A 132 -33.51 7.90 12.49
C LEU A 132 -34.93 7.29 12.58
N GLU A 133 -35.39 6.94 13.78
CA GLU A 133 -36.75 6.45 14.01
C GLU A 133 -37.81 7.55 13.90
N LYS A 134 -37.51 8.78 14.33
CA LYS A 134 -38.41 9.94 14.16
C LYS A 134 -38.56 10.41 12.71
N ASN A 135 -37.59 10.08 11.84
CA ASN A 135 -37.60 10.41 10.41
C ASN A 135 -37.95 9.18 9.52
N LYS A 136 -38.58 8.15 10.09
CA LYS A 136 -39.25 7.09 9.32
C LYS A 136 -40.59 7.58 8.83
#